data_AF-A0A2R6MR48-F1
#
_entry.id   AF-A0A2R6MR48-F1
#
_cell.length_a   1.000
_cell.length_b   1.000
_cell.length_c   1.000
_cell.angle_alpha   90.00
_cell.angle_beta   90.00
_cell.angle_gamma   90.00
#
_symmetry.space_group_name_H-M   'P 1'
#
loop_
_entity.id
_entity.type
_entity.pdbx_description
1 polymer ?
#
loop_
_entity_poly.entity_id
_entity_poly.type
_entity_poly.pdbx_seq_one_letter_code
_entity_poly.pdbx_strand_id
1 'polypeptide(L)'
;MTDQGRAGDGTASGAERADPADSGADGDTDGGEPTVPSPAPGVPEDVRSYERFTKIEGGEYERVNDFVRERTYVTAREWAIARLCADFRTDTGVEMTKIGENLPRLVPFMTDTYTPQAVNQARAAFEGKVRKSGATFLYGAMSGFFTPEELDDTLYEVTEVAKFLLEVEGVDLTVEEELDAEDRISAAMREVREASTEVRHDGERCPNCGHEIGTETEAEADADTETETGAEADD
;
A
#
# COMPACT_ATOMS: atom_id res chain seq x y z
N MET A 1 -51.38 25.46 -15.88
CA MET A 1 -49.98 25.37 -16.31
C MET A 1 -49.45 24.03 -15.84
N THR A 2 -49.12 23.17 -16.80
CA THR A 2 -48.08 22.11 -16.82
C THR A 2 -46.98 22.30 -15.75
N ASP A 3 -46.24 21.34 -15.21
CA ASP A 3 -45.87 19.99 -15.62
C ASP A 3 -45.11 19.32 -14.44
N GLN A 4 -45.29 18.00 -14.31
CA GLN A 4 -44.45 16.92 -13.80
C GLN A 4 -43.14 17.20 -13.00
N GLY A 5 -42.99 16.40 -11.93
CA GLY A 5 -41.83 15.50 -11.80
C GLY A 5 -40.71 15.90 -10.84
N ARG A 6 -40.51 15.14 -9.76
CA ARG A 6 -39.60 13.98 -9.75
C ARG A 6 -39.30 13.54 -8.31
N ALA A 7 -39.66 12.30 -8.02
CA ALA A 7 -39.18 11.54 -6.88
C ALA A 7 -37.66 11.31 -6.98
N GLY A 8 -36.98 11.45 -5.84
CA GLY A 8 -35.59 11.05 -5.64
C GLY A 8 -35.51 10.35 -4.29
N ASP A 9 -35.89 9.08 -4.30
CA ASP A 9 -35.69 8.12 -3.22
C ASP A 9 -34.18 7.97 -2.98
N GLY A 10 -33.75 8.37 -1.78
CA GLY A 10 -32.35 8.32 -1.35
C GLY A 10 -32.00 6.90 -0.92
N THR A 11 -31.75 6.02 -1.88
CA THR A 11 -31.23 4.67 -1.61
C THR A 11 -29.76 4.78 -1.20
N ALA A 12 -29.50 4.69 0.11
CA ALA A 12 -28.18 4.41 0.64
C ALA A 12 -27.72 3.03 0.15
N SER A 13 -26.80 3.00 -0.82
CA SER A 13 -26.18 1.76 -1.28
C SER A 13 -25.10 1.35 -0.29
N GLY A 14 -25.51 0.59 0.72
CA GLY A 14 -24.61 -0.25 1.49
C GLY A 14 -24.03 -1.30 0.55
N ALA A 15 -22.72 -1.24 0.32
CA ALA A 15 -22.00 -2.26 -0.42
C ALA A 15 -22.01 -3.56 0.38
N GLU A 16 -22.95 -4.44 0.07
CA GLU A 16 -22.99 -5.81 0.55
C GLU A 16 -21.73 -6.53 0.04
N ARG A 17 -20.83 -6.87 0.98
CA ARG A 17 -19.74 -7.81 0.73
C ARG A 17 -20.37 -9.19 0.53
N ALA A 18 -20.32 -9.69 -0.69
CA ALA A 18 -20.56 -11.10 -0.97
C ALA A 18 -19.20 -11.81 -0.94
N ASP A 19 -18.86 -12.38 0.22
CA ASP A 19 -17.83 -13.40 0.33
C ASP A 19 -18.32 -14.68 -0.37
N PRO A 20 -17.62 -15.23 -1.38
CA PRO A 20 -17.94 -16.55 -1.87
C PRO A 20 -17.53 -17.56 -0.79
N ALA A 21 -18.53 -18.20 -0.19
CA ALA A 21 -18.37 -19.29 0.76
C ALA A 21 -17.53 -20.41 0.14
N ASP A 22 -16.40 -20.66 0.77
CA ASP A 22 -15.54 -21.82 0.58
C ASP A 22 -16.32 -23.09 0.94
N SER A 23 -16.63 -23.90 -0.06
CA SER A 23 -17.28 -25.20 0.11
C SER A 23 -16.18 -26.26 0.15
N GLY A 24 -15.66 -26.51 1.35
CA GLY A 24 -14.78 -27.64 1.62
C GLY A 24 -15.50 -28.96 1.37
N ALA A 25 -15.01 -29.71 0.38
CA ALA A 25 -15.38 -31.10 0.17
C ALA A 25 -14.19 -31.96 0.62
N ASP A 26 -14.38 -32.66 1.74
CA ASP A 26 -13.49 -33.70 2.23
C ASP A 26 -13.38 -34.82 1.19
N GLY A 27 -12.20 -34.91 0.56
CA GLY A 27 -11.79 -36.01 -0.29
C GLY A 27 -10.53 -36.63 0.28
N ASP A 28 -10.70 -37.70 1.05
CA ASP A 28 -9.64 -38.62 1.46
C ASP A 28 -8.88 -39.12 0.22
N THR A 29 -7.58 -38.84 0.11
CA THR A 29 -6.72 -39.50 -0.89
C THR A 29 -5.29 -39.66 -0.36
N ASP A 30 -5.01 -40.92 -0.03
CA ASP A 30 -3.76 -41.69 0.00
C ASP A 30 -2.42 -40.95 -0.20
N GLY A 31 -1.48 -41.23 0.71
CA GLY A 31 -0.13 -40.66 0.74
C GLY A 31 0.71 -41.08 -0.47
N GLY A 32 0.84 -40.18 -1.43
CA GLY A 32 1.87 -40.22 -2.47
C GLY A 32 2.99 -39.23 -2.15
N GLU A 33 4.23 -39.69 -2.18
CA GLU A 33 5.45 -38.88 -2.13
C GLU A 33 5.37 -37.66 -3.08
N PRO A 34 5.89 -36.47 -2.69
CA PRO A 34 5.91 -35.30 -3.56
C PRO A 34 6.85 -35.58 -4.74
N THR A 35 6.27 -35.92 -5.88
CA THR A 35 7.01 -36.06 -7.14
C THR A 35 7.26 -34.67 -7.69
N VAL A 36 8.50 -34.18 -7.54
CA VAL A 36 8.96 -32.96 -8.20
C VAL A 36 8.75 -33.15 -9.71
N PRO A 37 7.89 -32.36 -10.39
CA PRO A 37 7.59 -32.60 -11.78
C PRO A 37 8.85 -32.34 -12.62
N SER A 38 9.28 -33.37 -13.36
CA SER A 38 10.30 -33.24 -14.42
C SER A 38 9.90 -32.10 -15.39
N PRO A 39 10.84 -31.27 -15.90
CA PRO A 39 10.50 -30.09 -16.69
C PRO A 39 9.75 -30.52 -17.96
N ALA A 40 8.45 -30.25 -17.98
CA ALA A 40 7.62 -30.50 -19.16
C ALA A 40 8.14 -29.62 -20.32
N PRO A 41 8.39 -30.18 -21.51
CA PRO A 41 8.74 -29.37 -22.67
C PRO A 41 7.61 -28.36 -22.94
N GLY A 42 7.92 -27.07 -22.89
CA GLY A 42 6.96 -25.98 -23.11
C GLY A 42 6.87 -24.92 -22.00
N VAL A 43 7.52 -25.12 -20.84
CA VAL A 43 7.53 -24.12 -19.76
C VAL A 43 8.60 -23.03 -20.04
N PRO A 44 8.23 -21.74 -20.04
CA PRO A 44 9.17 -20.62 -20.19
C PRO A 44 10.34 -20.67 -19.19
N GLU A 45 11.50 -20.13 -19.56
CA GLU A 45 12.71 -20.15 -18.72
C GLU A 45 12.54 -19.32 -17.44
N ASP A 46 12.01 -18.12 -17.56
CA ASP A 46 11.69 -17.21 -16.46
C ASP A 46 10.73 -17.84 -15.45
N VAL A 47 9.75 -18.63 -15.89
CA VAL A 47 8.86 -19.43 -15.02
C VAL A 47 9.63 -20.54 -14.31
N ARG A 48 10.56 -21.21 -15.00
CA ARG A 48 11.33 -22.33 -14.42
C ARG A 48 12.32 -21.87 -13.35
N SER A 49 12.87 -20.67 -13.49
CA SER A 49 13.80 -20.07 -12.54
C SER A 49 13.10 -19.22 -11.46
N TYR A 50 11.77 -19.17 -11.44
CA TYR A 50 11.03 -18.32 -10.50
C TYR A 50 10.91 -19.01 -9.14
N GLU A 51 11.55 -18.44 -8.11
CA GLU A 51 11.67 -19.06 -6.78
C GLU A 51 10.99 -18.27 -5.64
N ARG A 52 10.32 -17.15 -5.94
CA ARG A 52 9.77 -16.22 -4.92
C ARG A 52 8.83 -16.92 -3.94
N PHE A 53 7.88 -17.71 -4.45
CA PHE A 53 6.88 -18.41 -3.63
C PHE A 53 7.19 -19.90 -3.45
N THR A 54 8.26 -20.42 -4.07
CA THR A 54 8.54 -21.86 -4.04
C THR A 54 9.06 -22.33 -2.69
N LYS A 55 9.55 -21.41 -1.85
CA LYS A 55 10.00 -21.69 -0.49
C LYS A 55 8.85 -21.79 0.53
N ILE A 56 7.65 -21.32 0.17
CA ILE A 56 6.48 -21.32 1.08
C ILE A 56 5.89 -22.73 1.12
N GLU A 57 6.16 -23.48 2.19
CA GLU A 57 5.58 -24.80 2.42
C GLU A 57 4.10 -24.73 2.90
N GLY A 58 3.37 -25.85 2.90
CA GLY A 58 1.93 -25.88 3.26
C GLY A 58 1.61 -25.28 4.64
N GLY A 59 2.44 -25.53 5.65
CA GLY A 59 2.30 -24.91 6.99
C GLY A 59 2.80 -23.46 7.09
N GLU A 60 3.52 -22.98 6.08
CA GLU A 60 3.83 -21.57 5.92
C GLU A 60 2.69 -20.84 5.22
N TYR A 61 2.05 -21.46 4.23
CA TYR A 61 0.89 -20.88 3.55
C TYR A 61 -0.24 -20.52 4.51
N GLU A 62 -0.63 -21.42 5.43
CA GLU A 62 -1.67 -21.11 6.42
C GLU A 62 -1.32 -19.86 7.23
N ARG A 63 -0.06 -19.76 7.68
CA ARG A 63 0.45 -18.58 8.39
C ARG A 63 0.43 -17.31 7.55
N VAL A 64 0.81 -17.40 6.27
CA VAL A 64 0.77 -16.27 5.33
C VAL A 64 -0.67 -15.84 5.08
N ASN A 65 -1.58 -16.79 4.88
CA ASN A 65 -2.97 -16.51 4.64
C ASN A 65 -3.62 -15.84 5.86
N ASP A 66 -3.37 -16.35 7.06
CA ASP A 66 -3.84 -15.75 8.31
C ASP A 66 -3.26 -14.34 8.49
N PHE A 67 -1.95 -14.17 8.31
CA PHE A 67 -1.29 -12.87 8.44
C PHE A 67 -1.87 -11.84 7.45
N VAL A 68 -1.93 -12.19 6.17
CA VAL A 68 -2.46 -11.31 5.11
C VAL A 68 -3.90 -10.91 5.42
N ARG A 69 -4.71 -11.85 5.91
CA ARG A 69 -6.11 -11.63 6.29
C ARG A 69 -6.26 -10.75 7.53
N GLU A 70 -5.39 -10.92 8.52
CA GLU A 70 -5.43 -10.19 9.78
C GLU A 70 -4.93 -8.76 9.64
N ARG A 71 -3.91 -8.54 8.79
CA ARG A 71 -3.22 -7.26 8.69
C ARG A 71 -3.58 -6.43 7.46
N THR A 72 -4.26 -7.01 6.47
CA THR A 72 -4.57 -6.32 5.21
C THR A 72 -5.98 -6.60 4.71
N TYR A 73 -6.42 -5.84 3.71
CA TYR A 73 -7.68 -6.11 3.00
C TYR A 73 -7.53 -7.06 1.80
N VAL A 74 -6.31 -7.47 1.46
CA VAL A 74 -6.06 -8.39 0.34
C VAL A 74 -6.08 -9.84 0.84
N THR A 75 -6.30 -10.78 -0.08
CA THR A 75 -6.16 -12.22 0.18
C THR A 75 -4.78 -12.70 -0.25
N ALA A 76 -4.30 -13.84 0.26
CA ALA A 76 -3.03 -14.43 -0.17
C ALA A 76 -2.99 -14.64 -1.70
N ARG A 77 -4.10 -15.05 -2.31
CA ARG A 77 -4.19 -15.21 -3.78
C ARG A 77 -4.04 -13.89 -4.54
N GLU A 78 -4.71 -12.83 -4.10
CA GLU A 78 -4.59 -11.51 -4.73
C GLU A 78 -3.19 -10.94 -4.59
N TRP A 79 -2.57 -11.09 -3.41
CA TRP A 79 -1.19 -10.68 -3.16
C TRP A 79 -0.22 -11.42 -4.09
N ALA A 80 -0.28 -12.76 -4.12
CA ALA A 80 0.61 -13.56 -4.97
C ALA A 80 0.46 -13.20 -6.46
N ILE A 81 -0.79 -13.09 -6.96
CA ILE A 81 -1.04 -12.69 -8.36
C ILE A 81 -0.56 -11.27 -8.64
N ALA A 82 -0.74 -10.32 -7.71
CA ALA A 82 -0.27 -8.95 -7.88
C ALA A 82 1.25 -8.89 -8.03
N ARG A 83 2.00 -9.69 -7.25
CA ARG A 83 3.46 -9.79 -7.36
C ARG A 83 3.89 -10.45 -8.66
N LEU A 84 3.25 -11.54 -9.08
CA LEU A 84 3.49 -12.11 -10.42
C LEU A 84 3.21 -11.10 -11.54
N CYS A 85 2.17 -10.28 -11.41
CA CYS A 85 1.88 -9.23 -12.39
C CYS A 85 2.92 -8.10 -12.40
N ALA A 86 3.65 -7.89 -11.30
CA ALA A 86 4.77 -6.97 -11.24
C ALA A 86 6.02 -7.60 -11.87
N ASP A 87 6.31 -8.86 -11.54
CA ASP A 87 7.52 -9.57 -11.96
C ASP A 87 7.50 -9.98 -13.44
N PHE A 88 6.33 -10.38 -13.98
CA PHE A 88 6.13 -10.73 -15.40
C PHE A 88 5.58 -9.54 -16.22
N ARG A 89 5.96 -8.32 -15.86
CA ARG A 89 5.66 -7.12 -16.65
C ARG A 89 6.73 -6.91 -17.72
N THR A 90 6.28 -6.66 -18.94
CA THR A 90 7.11 -6.31 -20.11
C THR A 90 6.79 -4.89 -20.57
N ASP A 91 7.54 -4.38 -21.56
CA ASP A 91 7.28 -3.10 -22.22
C ASP A 91 5.86 -3.01 -22.82
N THR A 92 5.28 -4.16 -23.20
CA THR A 92 3.95 -4.23 -23.83
C THR A 92 2.81 -4.49 -22.84
N GLY A 93 3.12 -4.71 -21.56
CA GLY A 93 2.15 -5.01 -20.52
C GLY A 93 2.47 -6.30 -19.76
N VAL A 94 1.49 -6.82 -19.03
CA VAL A 94 1.64 -8.00 -18.17
C VAL A 94 1.26 -9.27 -18.93
N GLU A 95 2.08 -10.30 -18.84
CA GLU A 95 1.87 -11.59 -19.52
C GLU A 95 0.82 -12.46 -18.80
N MET A 96 -0.44 -12.02 -18.80
CA MET A 96 -1.56 -12.67 -18.07
C MET A 96 -1.70 -14.17 -18.38
N THR A 97 -1.54 -14.55 -19.64
CA THR A 97 -1.60 -15.95 -20.08
C THR A 97 -0.46 -16.78 -19.49
N LYS A 98 0.77 -16.27 -19.54
CA LYS A 98 1.95 -16.95 -18.98
C LYS A 98 1.77 -17.20 -17.49
N ILE A 99 1.32 -16.18 -16.74
CA ILE A 99 1.05 -16.26 -15.30
C ILE A 99 -0.01 -17.34 -15.03
N GLY A 100 -1.17 -17.25 -15.68
CA GLY A 100 -2.30 -18.12 -15.41
C GLY A 100 -2.03 -19.59 -15.71
N GLU A 101 -1.41 -19.91 -16.84
CA GLU A 101 -1.09 -21.28 -17.26
C GLU A 101 -0.02 -21.95 -16.40
N ASN A 102 0.85 -21.17 -15.75
CA ASN A 102 1.95 -21.67 -14.94
C ASN A 102 1.76 -21.45 -13.43
N LEU A 103 0.57 -21.01 -13.01
CA LEU A 103 0.30 -20.63 -11.63
C LEU A 103 0.68 -21.70 -10.59
N PRO A 104 0.40 -23.01 -10.80
CA PRO A 104 0.82 -24.05 -9.84
C PRO A 104 2.33 -24.25 -9.73
N ARG A 105 3.10 -23.79 -10.72
CA ARG A 105 4.58 -23.79 -10.65
C ARG A 105 5.10 -22.52 -10.00
N LEU A 106 4.47 -21.39 -10.28
CA LEU A 106 4.86 -20.07 -9.76
C LEU A 106 4.50 -19.89 -8.29
N VAL A 107 3.39 -20.49 -7.86
CA VAL A 107 2.80 -20.37 -6.52
C VAL A 107 2.30 -21.75 -6.10
N PRO A 108 3.12 -22.57 -5.42
CA PRO A 108 2.80 -23.99 -5.17
C PRO A 108 1.50 -24.25 -4.40
N PHE A 109 1.06 -23.31 -3.58
CA PHE A 109 -0.22 -23.41 -2.86
C PHE A 109 -1.45 -23.10 -3.74
N MET A 110 -1.25 -22.57 -4.96
CA MET A 110 -2.31 -22.37 -5.94
C MET A 110 -2.29 -23.52 -6.96
N THR A 111 -2.92 -24.64 -6.61
CA THR A 111 -2.85 -25.89 -7.39
C THR A 111 -3.53 -25.83 -8.76
N ASP A 112 -4.42 -24.87 -8.98
CA ASP A 112 -5.15 -24.70 -10.23
C ASP A 112 -4.55 -23.62 -11.13
N THR A 113 -4.58 -23.86 -12.44
CA THR A 113 -4.27 -22.82 -13.45
C THR A 113 -5.39 -21.79 -13.54
N TYR A 114 -5.04 -20.54 -13.81
CA TYR A 114 -6.00 -19.46 -13.98
C TYR A 114 -6.11 -19.06 -15.45
N THR A 115 -7.30 -18.61 -15.85
CA THR A 115 -7.47 -17.95 -17.16
C THR A 115 -6.81 -16.56 -17.12
N PRO A 116 -6.40 -15.99 -18.27
CA PRO A 116 -5.87 -14.62 -18.32
C PRO A 116 -6.84 -13.59 -17.71
N GLN A 117 -8.15 -13.83 -17.87
CA GLN A 117 -9.19 -12.99 -17.29
C GLN A 117 -9.18 -13.04 -15.75
N ALA A 118 -9.02 -14.23 -15.17
CA ALA A 118 -8.95 -14.41 -13.72
C ALA A 118 -7.71 -13.73 -13.12
N VAL A 119 -6.55 -13.83 -13.78
CA VAL A 119 -5.32 -13.11 -13.38
C VAL A 119 -5.56 -11.60 -13.41
N ASN A 120 -6.14 -11.08 -14.50
CA ASN A 120 -6.44 -9.65 -14.61
C ASN A 120 -7.46 -9.16 -13.56
N GLN A 121 -8.47 -9.98 -13.24
CA GLN A 121 -9.44 -9.66 -12.19
C GLN A 121 -8.80 -9.60 -10.80
N ALA A 122 -7.94 -10.56 -10.46
CA ALA A 122 -7.22 -10.55 -9.19
C ALA A 122 -6.29 -9.33 -9.08
N ARG A 123 -5.58 -8.99 -10.16
CA ARG A 123 -4.76 -7.77 -10.23
C ARG A 123 -5.61 -6.50 -10.02
N ALA A 124 -6.74 -6.38 -10.72
CA ALA A 124 -7.62 -5.22 -10.61
C ALA A 124 -8.25 -5.12 -9.22
N ALA A 125 -8.57 -6.25 -8.58
CA ALA A 125 -9.06 -6.29 -7.21
C ALA A 125 -8.00 -5.79 -6.22
N PHE A 126 -6.76 -6.25 -6.34
CA PHE A 126 -5.62 -5.75 -5.56
C PHE A 126 -5.44 -4.23 -5.75
N GLU A 127 -5.40 -3.75 -6.99
CA GLU A 127 -5.25 -2.31 -7.29
C GLU A 127 -6.41 -1.48 -6.70
N GLY A 128 -7.64 -1.99 -6.79
CA GLY A 128 -8.81 -1.35 -6.21
C GLY A 128 -8.73 -1.23 -4.69
N LYS A 129 -8.20 -2.26 -4.01
CA LYS A 129 -7.98 -2.26 -2.56
C LYS A 129 -6.89 -1.28 -2.16
N VAL A 130 -5.74 -1.29 -2.85
CA VAL A 130 -4.66 -0.31 -2.62
C VAL A 130 -5.16 1.12 -2.78
N ARG A 131 -5.89 1.42 -3.87
CA ARG A 131 -6.44 2.76 -4.11
C ARG A 131 -7.40 3.21 -3.00
N LYS A 132 -8.29 2.32 -2.55
CA LYS A 132 -9.25 2.64 -1.48
C LYS A 132 -8.55 2.83 -0.15
N SER A 133 -7.62 1.94 0.23
CA SER A 133 -6.84 2.06 1.45
C SER A 133 -6.02 3.35 1.48
N GLY A 134 -5.33 3.67 0.38
CA GLY A 134 -4.56 4.92 0.27
C GLY A 134 -5.43 6.17 0.36
N ALA A 135 -6.59 6.18 -0.31
CA ALA A 135 -7.54 7.30 -0.20
C ALA A 135 -8.06 7.48 1.23
N THR A 136 -8.39 6.39 1.93
CA THR A 136 -8.85 6.42 3.33
C THR A 136 -7.75 6.90 4.27
N PHE A 137 -6.53 6.38 4.11
CA PHE A 137 -5.37 6.78 4.91
C PHE A 137 -5.08 8.29 4.74
N LEU A 138 -4.97 8.75 3.49
CA LEU A 138 -4.69 10.16 3.20
C LEU A 138 -5.83 11.06 3.66
N TYR A 139 -7.09 10.64 3.56
CA TYR A 139 -8.20 11.39 4.14
C TYR A 139 -8.06 11.53 5.67
N GLY A 140 -7.72 10.45 6.37
CA GLY A 140 -7.45 10.50 7.82
C GLY A 140 -6.31 11.47 8.16
N ALA A 141 -5.19 11.37 7.43
CA ALA A 141 -4.09 12.30 7.58
C ALA A 141 -4.54 13.75 7.33
N MET A 142 -5.08 14.06 6.15
CA MET A 142 -5.44 15.44 5.75
C MET A 142 -6.61 16.03 6.53
N SER A 143 -7.54 15.23 7.06
CA SER A 143 -8.66 15.74 7.87
C SER A 143 -8.27 16.10 9.32
N GLY A 144 -7.02 15.84 9.71
CA GLY A 144 -6.56 16.03 11.09
C GLY A 144 -7.11 14.97 12.05
N PHE A 145 -7.53 13.81 11.53
CA PHE A 145 -7.99 12.70 12.36
C PHE A 145 -6.85 12.11 13.20
N PHE A 146 -5.66 12.02 12.62
CA PHE A 146 -4.43 11.63 13.32
C PHE A 146 -3.68 12.87 13.80
N THR A 147 -3.19 12.85 15.04
CA THR A 147 -2.10 13.77 15.43
C THR A 147 -0.82 13.43 14.67
N PRO A 148 0.19 14.32 14.63
CA PRO A 148 1.52 14.01 14.12
C PRO A 148 2.10 12.68 14.63
N GLU A 149 2.02 12.46 15.93
CA GLU A 149 2.58 11.29 16.59
C GLU A 149 1.79 10.02 16.25
N GLU A 150 0.45 10.10 16.20
CA GLU A 150 -0.39 8.98 15.79
C GLU A 150 -0.19 8.62 14.32
N LEU A 151 0.10 9.62 13.47
CA LEU A 151 0.44 9.39 12.06
C LEU A 151 1.79 8.67 11.95
N ASP A 152 2.79 9.08 12.71
CA ASP A 152 4.10 8.41 12.76
C ASP A 152 3.98 6.96 13.28
N ASP A 153 3.21 6.73 14.36
CA ASP A 153 2.94 5.39 14.90
C ASP A 153 2.23 4.50 13.87
N THR A 154 1.23 5.05 13.18
CA THR A 154 0.51 4.33 12.11
C THR A 154 1.46 3.97 10.97
N LEU A 155 2.34 4.89 10.58
CA LEU A 155 3.31 4.69 9.51
C LEU A 155 4.35 3.62 9.86
N TYR A 156 4.80 3.60 11.11
CA TYR A 156 5.65 2.53 11.63
C TYR A 156 4.95 1.18 11.51
N GLU A 157 3.70 1.07 12.01
CA GLU A 157 2.95 -0.19 11.97
C GLU A 157 2.74 -0.71 10.53
N VAL A 158 2.31 0.15 9.60
CA VAL A 158 2.09 -0.28 8.21
C VAL A 158 3.40 -0.63 7.49
N THR A 159 4.52 -0.02 7.87
CA THR A 159 5.85 -0.36 7.34
C THR A 159 6.29 -1.73 7.83
N GLU A 160 6.11 -2.05 9.11
CA GLU A 160 6.36 -3.40 9.65
C GLU A 160 5.54 -4.48 8.93
N VAL A 161 4.25 -4.22 8.70
CA VAL A 161 3.40 -5.15 7.95
C VAL A 161 3.91 -5.32 6.51
N ALA A 162 4.33 -4.24 5.85
CA ALA A 162 4.86 -4.31 4.49
C ALA A 162 6.19 -5.08 4.42
N LYS A 163 7.11 -4.86 5.37
CA LYS A 163 8.39 -5.59 5.46
C LYS A 163 8.17 -7.08 5.65
N PHE A 164 7.28 -7.47 6.57
CA PHE A 164 6.94 -8.88 6.76
C PHE A 164 6.42 -9.52 5.48
N LEU A 165 5.56 -8.83 4.72
CA LEU A 165 5.08 -9.34 3.44
C LEU A 165 6.22 -9.50 2.43
N LEU A 166 7.21 -8.61 2.40
CA LEU A 166 8.39 -8.75 1.53
C LEU A 166 9.28 -9.93 1.96
N GLU A 167 9.49 -10.11 3.26
CA GLU A 167 10.25 -11.22 3.83
C GLU A 167 9.61 -12.57 3.47
N VAL A 168 8.28 -12.66 3.59
CA VAL A 168 7.50 -13.86 3.21
C VAL A 168 7.67 -14.22 1.73
N GLU A 169 7.89 -13.24 0.85
CA GLU A 169 8.20 -13.47 -0.56
C GLU A 169 9.64 -13.96 -0.80
N GLY A 170 10.42 -14.20 0.25
CA GLY A 170 11.82 -14.55 0.14
C GLY A 170 12.69 -13.37 -0.29
N VAL A 171 12.25 -12.13 -0.07
CA VAL A 171 13.12 -10.95 -0.14
C VAL A 171 13.85 -10.84 1.19
N ASP A 172 15.04 -11.43 1.26
CA ASP A 172 15.95 -11.25 2.39
C ASP A 172 16.62 -9.87 2.26
N LEU A 173 16.03 -8.84 2.87
CA LEU A 173 16.71 -7.56 3.05
C LEU A 173 17.79 -7.72 4.11
N THR A 174 18.99 -7.23 3.84
CA THR A 174 20.00 -7.07 4.89
C THR A 174 19.50 -6.02 5.89
N VAL A 175 19.97 -6.09 7.15
CA VAL A 175 19.64 -5.08 8.17
C VAL A 175 19.97 -3.66 7.69
N GLU A 176 21.05 -3.50 6.92
CA GLU A 176 21.41 -2.21 6.33
C GLU A 176 20.38 -1.75 5.29
N GLU A 177 19.93 -2.63 4.39
CA GLU A 177 18.89 -2.31 3.40
C GLU A 177 17.52 -2.03 4.05
N GLU A 178 17.21 -2.74 5.14
CA GLU A 178 16.00 -2.52 5.92
C GLU A 178 15.98 -1.11 6.54
N LEU A 179 17.05 -0.73 7.24
CA LEU A 179 17.20 0.60 7.84
C LEU A 179 17.21 1.70 6.76
N ASP A 180 17.90 1.49 5.64
CA ASP A 180 17.92 2.44 4.53
C ASP A 180 16.52 2.65 3.93
N ALA A 181 15.72 1.59 3.82
CA ALA A 181 14.35 1.67 3.33
C ALA A 181 13.45 2.42 4.32
N GLU A 182 13.57 2.13 5.62
CA GLU A 182 12.86 2.82 6.69
C GLU A 182 13.16 4.32 6.72
N ASP A 183 14.44 4.70 6.64
CA ASP A 183 14.87 6.10 6.64
C ASP A 183 14.28 6.86 5.44
N ARG A 184 14.28 6.25 4.25
CA ARG A 184 13.72 6.85 3.04
C ARG A 184 12.19 6.99 3.11
N ILE A 185 11.50 5.96 3.60
CA ILE A 185 10.04 6.00 3.78
C ILE A 185 9.68 7.07 4.82
N SER A 186 10.39 7.12 5.94
CA SER A 186 10.18 8.10 7.01
C SER A 186 10.43 9.53 6.53
N ALA A 187 11.47 9.76 5.75
CA ALA A 187 11.75 11.06 5.14
C ALA A 187 10.61 11.50 4.20
N ALA A 188 10.20 10.63 3.26
CA ALA A 188 9.11 10.93 2.34
C ALA A 188 7.78 11.22 3.08
N MET A 189 7.51 10.52 4.17
CA MET A 189 6.30 10.75 4.96
C MET A 189 6.34 12.04 5.77
N ARG A 190 7.53 12.43 6.27
CA ARG A 190 7.72 13.75 6.87
C ARG A 190 7.38 14.86 5.87
N GLU A 191 7.82 14.73 4.62
CA GLU A 191 7.47 15.67 3.55
C GLU A 191 5.95 15.71 3.29
N VAL A 192 5.27 14.55 3.26
CA VAL A 192 3.80 14.49 3.13
C VAL A 192 3.09 15.17 4.30
N ARG A 193 3.59 14.99 5.54
CA ARG A 193 3.05 15.64 6.74
C ARG A 193 3.23 17.15 6.67
N GLU A 194 4.41 17.63 6.28
CA GLU A 194 4.72 19.05 6.13
C GLU A 194 3.81 19.68 5.08
N ALA A 195 3.72 19.08 3.88
CA ALA A 195 2.83 19.54 2.82
C ALA A 195 1.35 19.53 3.25
N SER A 196 0.92 18.51 3.99
CA SER A 196 -0.46 18.46 4.48
C SER A 196 -0.74 19.49 5.57
N THR A 197 0.26 19.82 6.40
CA THR A 197 0.18 20.88 7.42
C THR A 197 0.07 22.24 6.77
N GLU A 198 0.90 22.50 5.77
CA GLU A 198 0.85 23.71 4.95
C GLU A 198 -0.55 23.88 4.33
N VAL A 199 -1.07 22.86 3.65
CA VAL A 199 -2.42 22.93 3.05
C VAL A 199 -3.54 23.20 4.06
N ARG A 200 -3.41 22.71 5.30
CA ARG A 200 -4.42 22.95 6.36
C ARG A 200 -4.30 24.31 7.03
N HIS A 201 -3.13 24.91 7.04
CA HIS A 201 -2.84 26.07 7.86
C HIS A 201 -2.39 27.31 7.08
N ASP A 202 -2.27 27.23 5.76
CA ASP A 202 -1.95 28.36 4.88
C ASP A 202 -2.98 29.48 5.07
N GLY A 203 -2.57 30.53 5.81
CA GLY A 203 -3.39 31.69 6.13
C GLY A 203 -4.30 31.59 7.37
N GLU A 204 -4.17 30.55 8.21
CA GLU A 204 -5.02 30.36 9.39
C GLU A 204 -4.30 30.60 10.73
N ARG A 205 -5.02 31.25 11.67
CA ARG A 205 -4.59 31.38 13.06
C ARG A 205 -4.99 30.15 13.86
N CYS A 206 -4.06 29.60 14.62
CA CYS A 206 -4.29 28.51 15.55
C CYS A 206 -5.51 28.83 16.44
N PRO A 207 -6.60 28.05 16.39
CA PRO A 207 -7.81 28.31 17.19
C PRO A 207 -7.59 28.12 18.70
N ASN A 208 -6.47 27.51 19.11
CA ASN A 208 -6.14 27.25 20.51
C ASN A 208 -5.27 28.36 21.14
N CYS A 209 -4.38 29.00 20.39
CA CYS A 209 -3.45 30.01 20.93
C CYS A 209 -3.37 31.33 20.13
N GLY A 210 -4.06 31.42 18.98
CA GLY A 210 -4.15 32.63 18.17
C GLY A 210 -2.90 33.00 17.36
N HIS A 211 -1.86 32.16 17.39
CA HIS A 211 -0.65 32.34 16.57
C HIS A 211 -0.94 32.01 15.10
N GLU A 212 -0.39 32.80 14.18
CA GLU A 212 -0.46 32.50 12.74
C GLU A 212 0.41 31.29 12.45
N ILE A 213 -0.20 30.23 11.93
CA ILE A 213 0.54 29.02 11.58
C ILE A 213 0.99 29.23 10.13
N GLY A 214 2.30 29.35 9.88
CA GLY A 214 2.85 29.39 8.51
C GLY A 214 3.71 30.59 8.11
N THR A 215 4.08 31.50 9.01
CA THR A 215 5.01 32.61 8.68
C THR A 215 6.21 32.67 9.62
N GLU A 216 7.11 31.70 9.48
CA GLU A 216 8.52 31.92 9.83
C GLU A 216 9.34 31.80 8.54
N THR A 217 9.28 32.84 7.70
CA THR A 217 10.33 33.07 6.70
C THR A 217 11.30 34.08 7.31
N GLU A 218 12.54 33.64 7.50
CA GLU A 218 13.67 34.46 7.94
C GLU A 218 13.84 35.70 7.06
N ALA A 219 13.63 36.89 7.63
CA ALA A 219 14.18 38.20 7.27
C ALA A 219 13.66 39.19 8.34
N GLU A 220 14.43 40.01 9.06
CA GLU A 220 15.62 40.76 8.72
C GLU A 220 16.49 40.93 9.99
N ALA A 221 17.71 40.42 9.96
CA ALA A 221 18.79 40.89 10.82
C ALA A 221 19.64 41.84 10.00
N ASP A 222 19.17 43.06 9.75
CA ASP A 222 19.99 44.19 9.31
C ASP A 222 19.20 45.50 9.40
N ALA A 223 19.40 46.21 10.52
CA ALA A 223 19.15 47.65 10.62
C ALA A 223 20.02 48.22 11.75
N ASP A 224 21.33 48.17 11.56
CA ASP A 224 22.22 49.17 12.13
C ASP A 224 22.13 50.44 11.27
N THR A 225 22.27 51.60 11.92
CA THR A 225 22.79 52.89 11.38
C THR A 225 21.83 54.10 11.45
N GLU A 226 22.16 54.95 12.43
CA GLU A 226 22.11 56.43 12.44
C GLU A 226 20.77 57.15 12.63
N THR A 227 20.60 57.75 13.82
CA THR A 227 20.02 59.10 13.92
C THR A 227 20.86 59.95 14.87
N GLU A 228 21.75 60.70 14.23
CA GLU A 228 22.40 61.92 14.69
C GLU A 228 21.38 62.85 15.37
N THR A 229 21.62 63.24 16.63
CA THR A 229 21.01 64.44 17.22
C THR A 229 22.10 65.30 17.81
N GLY A 230 22.64 66.18 16.96
CA GLY A 230 23.49 67.27 17.36
C GLY A 230 22.67 68.51 17.78
N ALA A 231 23.19 69.14 18.84
CA ALA A 231 23.07 70.55 19.22
C ALA A 231 21.73 71.04 19.79
N GLU A 232 21.77 71.56 21.02
CA GLU A 232 21.74 73.01 21.25
C GLU A 232 22.43 73.36 22.58
N ALA A 233 23.26 74.39 22.53
CA ALA A 233 24.02 74.97 23.63
C ALA A 233 23.34 76.26 24.05
N ASP A 234 23.29 76.57 25.35
CA ASP A 234 23.21 77.95 25.82
C ASP A 234 23.69 78.06 27.28
N ASP A 235 24.67 78.98 27.43
CA ASP A 235 25.24 79.71 28.58
C ASP A 235 25.51 79.01 29.94
#